data_AF-A0A519H1C4-F1
#
_entry.id   AF-A0A519H1C4-F1
#
_cell.length_a   1.000
_cell.length_b   1.000
_cell.length_c   1.000
_cell.angle_alpha   90.00
_cell.angle_beta   90.00
_cell.angle_gamma   90.00
#
_symmetry.space_group_name_H-M   'P 1'
#
loop_
_entity.id
_entity.type
_entity.pdbx_description
1 polymer ?
#
loop_
_entity_poly.entity_id
_entity_poly.type
_entity_poly.pdbx_seq_one_letter_code
_entity_poly.pdbx_strand_id
1 'polypeptide(L)'
;TSWSASADGLAYTFELRRGVTWHVSDDFKPTREFNADDVLFTFDRLLNRAEGLGGAFAKAFPSVSPYVASFGWEKLIRKVEKLGDHQVRITLAERDASFVSALSFAFTMIQSAELGAQLMKAGTPHRIAQVPIGTGPFQFKSFRADSVIRYVKHPGWWRKDEKPRADQLVFAITPDATVRAQRLKRNECDIAAPVGPAELADLMKDPAIKLATAPGMNIGILAYNTRRPALSKVEVRQALDMAIDKAAILRTVYGEGSTLASSVMPPANWAHDATIKPVPHDPAKARALLQKAGVLPLNITLWAIPVVRAYNPNGQRMAQMIQSDWAKVGVTARIVTYEWGEYLRRIDAGEHDAAMSGWNSDPEPANTAG
;
A
#
# COMPACT_ATOMS: atom_id res chain seq x y z
N THR A 1 16.64 -13.96 -13.50
CA THR A 1 17.91 -14.54 -13.00
C THR A 1 18.99 -13.48 -13.02
N SER A 2 19.02 -12.66 -14.05
CA SER A 2 19.80 -11.42 -14.14
C SER A 2 19.01 -10.40 -14.95
N TRP A 3 19.49 -9.15 -14.97
CA TRP A 3 19.02 -8.12 -15.89
C TRP A 3 20.18 -7.20 -16.24
N SER A 4 20.05 -6.48 -17.35
CA SER A 4 21.00 -5.45 -17.78
C SER A 4 20.25 -4.22 -18.32
N ALA A 5 20.86 -3.04 -18.17
CA ALA A 5 20.40 -1.81 -18.81
C ALA A 5 21.29 -1.48 -20.01
N SER A 6 20.71 -0.88 -21.04
CA SER A 6 21.45 -0.25 -22.13
C SER A 6 22.27 0.94 -21.63
N ALA A 7 23.32 1.32 -22.37
CA ALA A 7 24.20 2.42 -22.00
C ALA A 7 23.47 3.77 -21.88
N ASP A 8 22.39 3.96 -22.64
CA ASP A 8 21.54 5.15 -22.57
C ASP A 8 20.50 5.10 -21.43
N GLY A 9 20.37 3.98 -20.71
CA GLY A 9 19.42 3.80 -19.60
C GLY A 9 17.95 3.66 -20.03
N LEU A 10 17.68 3.45 -21.32
CA LEU A 10 16.32 3.40 -21.87
C LEU A 10 15.79 1.99 -22.14
N ALA A 11 16.63 0.96 -22.10
CA ALA A 11 16.21 -0.41 -22.34
C ALA A 11 16.73 -1.36 -21.26
N TYR A 12 15.83 -2.14 -20.68
CA TYR A 12 16.14 -3.12 -19.63
C TYR A 12 15.85 -4.52 -20.16
N THR A 13 16.87 -5.38 -20.22
CA THR A 13 16.73 -6.77 -20.66
C THR A 13 16.79 -7.70 -19.47
N PHE A 14 15.80 -8.57 -19.33
CA PHE A 14 15.63 -9.50 -18.22
C PHE A 14 15.79 -10.94 -18.70
N GLU A 15 16.72 -11.66 -18.06
CA GLU A 15 16.81 -13.11 -18.19
C GLU A 15 15.80 -13.76 -17.25
N LEU A 16 14.87 -14.54 -17.80
CA LEU A 16 13.82 -15.18 -17.03
C LEU A 16 14.29 -16.52 -16.49
N ARG A 17 13.83 -16.85 -15.29
CA ARG A 17 14.15 -18.14 -14.67
C ARG A 17 13.40 -19.26 -15.38
N ARG A 18 14.10 -20.34 -15.70
CA ARG A 18 13.57 -21.59 -16.25
C ARG A 18 13.13 -22.53 -15.11
N GLY A 19 12.29 -23.52 -15.39
CA GLY A 19 11.88 -24.49 -14.37
C GLY A 19 10.88 -23.94 -13.35
N VAL A 20 10.17 -22.86 -13.69
CA VAL A 20 9.25 -22.18 -12.77
C VAL A 20 7.83 -22.65 -13.05
N THR A 21 7.29 -23.43 -12.13
CA THR A 21 5.93 -23.98 -12.23
C THR A 21 4.88 -22.99 -11.71
N TRP A 22 3.70 -23.05 -12.32
CA TRP A 22 2.51 -22.32 -11.87
C TRP A 22 1.76 -23.12 -10.81
N HIS A 23 0.97 -22.42 -10.00
CA HIS A 23 0.02 -23.05 -9.10
C HIS A 23 -1.01 -23.88 -9.87
N VAL A 24 -1.55 -24.90 -9.20
CA VAL A 24 -2.61 -25.77 -9.74
C VAL A 24 -3.89 -25.55 -8.92
N SER A 25 -5.02 -25.47 -9.60
CA SER A 25 -6.34 -25.47 -8.97
C SER A 25 -7.26 -26.48 -9.65
N ASP A 26 -8.46 -26.66 -9.11
CA ASP A 26 -9.46 -27.57 -9.69
C ASP A 26 -9.87 -27.12 -11.11
N ASP A 27 -9.83 -25.80 -11.37
CA ASP A 27 -10.24 -25.17 -12.63
C ASP A 27 -9.08 -24.86 -13.58
N PHE A 28 -7.83 -24.98 -13.14
CA PHE A 28 -6.66 -24.63 -13.93
C PHE A 28 -5.50 -25.59 -13.68
N LYS A 29 -5.10 -26.28 -14.75
CA LYS A 29 -3.92 -27.15 -14.79
C LYS A 29 -2.96 -26.62 -15.84
N PRO A 30 -1.88 -25.94 -15.45
CA PRO A 30 -0.93 -25.36 -16.40
C PRO A 30 -0.31 -26.46 -17.26
N THR A 31 -0.22 -26.21 -18.58
CA THR A 31 0.42 -27.13 -19.54
C THR A 31 1.86 -26.72 -19.87
N ARG A 32 2.27 -25.52 -19.44
CA ARG A 32 3.63 -25.02 -19.59
C ARG A 32 4.14 -24.32 -18.32
N GLU A 33 5.45 -24.16 -18.27
CA GLU A 33 6.13 -23.36 -17.25
C GLU A 33 6.02 -21.85 -17.54
N PHE A 34 6.40 -21.04 -16.55
CA PHE A 34 6.55 -19.59 -16.71
C PHE A 34 7.58 -19.25 -17.80
N ASN A 35 7.20 -18.32 -18.68
CA ASN A 35 8.03 -17.84 -19.78
C ASN A 35 7.75 -16.35 -20.09
N ALA A 36 8.35 -15.84 -21.17
CA ALA A 36 8.20 -14.45 -21.61
C ALA A 36 6.75 -14.06 -21.94
N ASP A 37 5.91 -14.99 -22.39
CA ASP A 37 4.52 -14.68 -22.76
C ASP A 37 3.70 -14.24 -21.55
N ASP A 38 4.03 -14.74 -20.35
CA ASP A 38 3.40 -14.34 -19.09
C ASP A 38 3.78 -12.90 -18.70
N VAL A 39 5.03 -12.51 -18.96
CA VAL A 39 5.49 -11.14 -18.72
C VAL A 39 4.78 -10.19 -19.68
N LEU A 40 4.75 -10.50 -20.98
CA LEU A 40 4.07 -9.68 -21.99
C LEU A 40 2.58 -9.55 -21.65
N PHE A 41 1.89 -10.65 -21.35
CA PHE A 41 0.49 -10.64 -20.94
C PHE A 41 0.25 -9.72 -19.73
N THR A 42 1.09 -9.82 -18.70
CA THR A 42 0.96 -9.02 -17.47
C THR A 42 1.12 -7.54 -17.77
N PHE A 43 2.17 -7.14 -18.48
CA PHE A 43 2.44 -5.73 -18.79
C PHE A 43 1.45 -5.15 -19.80
N ASP A 44 1.05 -5.91 -20.81
CA ASP A 44 0.05 -5.47 -21.78
C ASP A 44 -1.29 -5.21 -21.10
N ARG A 45 -1.66 -6.07 -20.14
CA ARG A 45 -2.85 -5.86 -19.30
C ARG A 45 -2.70 -4.65 -18.40
N LEU A 46 -1.58 -4.51 -17.69
CA LEU A 46 -1.34 -3.39 -16.76
C LEU A 46 -1.34 -2.03 -17.47
N LEU A 47 -0.82 -1.97 -18.69
CA LEU A 47 -0.68 -0.76 -19.50
C LEU A 47 -1.84 -0.56 -20.49
N ASN A 48 -2.90 -1.37 -20.39
CA ASN A 48 -4.07 -1.31 -21.25
C ASN A 48 -3.73 -1.27 -22.76
N ARG A 49 -2.76 -2.09 -23.20
CA ARG A 49 -2.33 -2.11 -24.61
C ARG A 49 -3.47 -2.55 -25.52
N ALA A 50 -3.49 -2.02 -26.74
CA ALA A 50 -4.60 -2.32 -27.67
C ALA A 50 -4.53 -3.75 -28.25
N GLU A 51 -3.32 -4.27 -28.38
CA GLU A 51 -2.99 -5.52 -29.05
C GLU A 51 -2.63 -6.64 -28.06
N GLY A 52 -2.55 -7.86 -28.57
CA GLY A 52 -2.17 -9.03 -27.78
C GLY A 52 -3.24 -9.51 -26.81
N LEU A 53 -2.96 -10.65 -26.17
CA LEU A 53 -3.88 -11.27 -25.21
C LEU A 53 -4.11 -10.36 -23.99
N GLY A 54 -3.06 -9.73 -23.46
CA GLY A 54 -3.17 -8.86 -22.29
C GLY A 54 -4.05 -7.65 -22.57
N GLY A 55 -3.94 -7.06 -23.76
CA GLY A 55 -4.79 -5.98 -24.22
C GLY A 55 -6.25 -6.37 -24.41
N ALA A 56 -6.50 -7.50 -25.08
CA ALA A 56 -7.85 -8.07 -25.20
C ALA A 56 -8.47 -8.37 -23.81
N PHE A 57 -7.66 -8.86 -22.88
CA PHE A 57 -8.08 -9.12 -21.51
C PHE A 57 -8.44 -7.84 -20.76
N ALA A 58 -7.61 -6.80 -20.85
CA ALA A 58 -7.87 -5.49 -20.24
C ALA A 58 -9.17 -4.86 -20.79
N LYS A 59 -9.49 -5.04 -22.07
CA LYS A 59 -10.77 -4.59 -22.65
C LYS A 59 -11.97 -5.38 -22.09
N ALA A 60 -11.83 -6.69 -21.93
CA ALA A 60 -12.90 -7.55 -21.45
C ALA A 60 -13.13 -7.45 -19.93
N PHE A 61 -12.10 -7.07 -19.17
CA PHE A 61 -12.18 -6.78 -17.74
C PHE A 61 -11.37 -5.51 -17.41
N PRO A 62 -11.95 -4.33 -17.66
CA PRO A 62 -11.28 -3.05 -17.45
C PRO A 62 -10.89 -2.85 -15.99
N SER A 63 -9.62 -2.55 -15.76
CA SER A 63 -9.09 -2.20 -14.45
C SER A 63 -7.97 -1.18 -14.62
N VAL A 64 -8.03 -0.05 -13.91
CA VAL A 64 -6.94 0.91 -13.86
C VAL A 64 -6.15 0.67 -12.58
N SER A 65 -4.86 0.36 -12.73
CA SER A 65 -3.98 0.29 -11.57
C SER A 65 -3.62 1.72 -11.13
N PRO A 66 -3.95 2.13 -9.90
CA PRO A 66 -3.56 3.45 -9.40
C PRO A 66 -2.04 3.62 -9.42
N TYR A 67 -1.26 2.55 -9.19
CA TYR A 67 0.20 2.58 -9.27
C TYR A 67 0.71 2.84 -10.69
N VAL A 68 0.10 2.25 -11.72
CA VAL A 68 0.48 2.53 -13.12
C VAL A 68 0.26 4.01 -13.46
N ALA A 69 -0.84 4.59 -12.97
CA ALA A 69 -1.12 6.01 -13.13
C ALA A 69 -0.12 6.88 -12.35
N SER A 70 0.14 6.57 -11.07
CA SER A 70 1.08 7.30 -10.21
C SER A 70 2.51 7.30 -10.76
N PHE A 71 3.00 6.14 -11.23
CA PHE A 71 4.32 6.05 -11.85
C PHE A 71 4.34 6.55 -13.31
N GLY A 72 3.21 6.97 -13.87
CA GLY A 72 3.13 7.41 -15.27
C GLY A 72 3.50 6.33 -16.29
N TRP A 73 3.38 5.05 -15.93
CA TRP A 73 3.89 3.92 -16.73
C TRP A 73 3.25 3.78 -18.11
N GLU A 74 2.02 4.26 -18.29
CA GLU A 74 1.38 4.29 -19.61
C GLU A 74 2.16 5.14 -20.63
N LYS A 75 2.84 6.20 -20.16
CA LYS A 75 3.69 7.06 -20.99
C LYS A 75 5.15 6.65 -20.93
N LEU A 76 5.63 6.22 -19.76
CA LEU A 76 7.03 5.86 -19.54
C LEU A 76 7.40 4.58 -20.29
N ILE A 77 6.61 3.51 -20.17
CA ILE A 77 6.95 2.25 -20.85
C ILE A 77 6.50 2.38 -22.31
N ARG A 78 7.44 2.36 -23.25
CA ARG A 78 7.12 2.38 -24.69
C ARG A 78 6.78 1.00 -25.21
N LYS A 79 7.56 0.00 -24.81
CA LYS A 79 7.48 -1.34 -25.40
C LYS A 79 7.91 -2.40 -24.40
N VAL A 80 7.21 -3.53 -24.45
CA VAL A 80 7.63 -4.78 -23.81
C VAL A 80 7.75 -5.81 -24.92
N GLU A 81 8.94 -6.37 -25.10
CA GLU A 81 9.24 -7.25 -26.23
C GLU A 81 9.82 -8.58 -25.77
N LYS A 82 9.32 -9.65 -26.38
CA LYS A 82 9.86 -11.00 -26.24
C LYS A 82 11.06 -11.13 -27.18
N LEU A 83 12.25 -11.31 -26.60
CA LEU A 83 13.48 -11.61 -27.35
C LEU A 83 13.72 -13.12 -27.50
N GLY A 84 13.09 -13.90 -26.61
CA GLY A 84 13.03 -15.34 -26.63
C GLY A 84 12.16 -15.83 -25.48
N ASP A 85 11.94 -17.14 -25.35
CA ASP A 85 11.04 -17.70 -24.34
C ASP A 85 11.44 -17.35 -22.89
N HIS A 86 12.71 -17.06 -22.65
CA HIS A 86 13.19 -16.66 -21.33
C HIS A 86 13.98 -15.35 -21.36
N GLN A 87 13.68 -14.46 -22.30
CA GLN A 87 14.31 -13.15 -22.38
C GLN A 87 13.29 -12.10 -22.81
N VAL A 88 13.13 -11.06 -21.98
CA VAL A 88 12.20 -9.94 -22.23
C VAL A 88 12.97 -8.64 -22.16
N ARG A 89 12.68 -7.70 -23.05
CA ARG A 89 13.17 -6.33 -22.96
C ARG A 89 12.02 -5.36 -22.74
N ILE A 90 12.23 -4.40 -21.84
CA ILE A 90 11.33 -3.28 -21.61
C ILE A 90 12.06 -2.00 -22.01
N THR A 91 11.46 -1.24 -22.93
CA THR A 91 12.00 0.02 -23.43
C THR A 91 11.19 1.18 -22.87
N LEU A 92 11.88 2.14 -22.26
CA LEU A 92 11.31 3.35 -21.65
C LEU A 92 11.36 4.55 -22.61
N ALA A 93 10.52 5.54 -22.34
CA ALA A 93 10.46 6.79 -23.08
C ALA A 93 11.51 7.79 -22.63
N GLU A 94 11.89 7.72 -21.37
CA GLU A 94 12.90 8.52 -20.71
C GLU A 94 13.57 7.70 -19.60
N ARG A 95 14.68 8.21 -19.07
CA ARG A 95 15.40 7.53 -17.99
C ARG A 95 14.58 7.63 -16.71
N ASP A 96 14.41 6.51 -16.03
CA ASP A 96 13.81 6.44 -14.71
C ASP A 96 14.66 5.55 -13.80
N ALA A 97 15.29 6.16 -12.79
CA ALA A 97 16.15 5.46 -11.83
C ALA A 97 15.35 4.53 -10.90
N SER A 98 14.05 4.80 -10.71
CA SER A 98 13.16 4.03 -9.84
C SER A 98 12.59 2.79 -10.53
N PHE A 99 12.65 2.71 -11.87
CA PHE A 99 11.95 1.70 -12.67
C PHE A 99 12.21 0.26 -12.19
N VAL A 100 13.49 -0.13 -12.03
CA VAL A 100 13.83 -1.50 -11.61
C VAL A 100 13.36 -1.78 -10.17
N SER A 101 13.42 -0.78 -9.29
CA SER A 101 12.91 -0.90 -7.92
C SER A 101 11.39 -1.11 -7.93
N ALA A 102 10.66 -0.32 -8.71
CA ALA A 102 9.21 -0.42 -8.83
C ALA A 102 8.73 -1.77 -9.39
N LEU A 103 9.56 -2.48 -10.18
CA LEU A 103 9.26 -3.85 -10.62
C LEU A 103 9.16 -4.88 -9.48
N SER A 104 9.63 -4.56 -8.27
CA SER A 104 9.50 -5.42 -7.09
C SER A 104 8.14 -5.32 -6.39
N PHE A 105 7.27 -4.40 -6.82
CA PHE A 105 6.03 -4.09 -6.12
C PHE A 105 4.93 -5.10 -6.43
N ALA A 106 3.93 -5.20 -5.55
CA ALA A 106 2.86 -6.19 -5.71
C ALA A 106 2.03 -6.00 -7.00
N PHE A 107 1.91 -4.77 -7.50
CA PHE A 107 1.12 -4.50 -8.72
C PHE A 107 1.78 -5.03 -10.00
N THR A 108 3.07 -5.38 -9.97
CA THR A 108 3.83 -5.93 -11.11
C THR A 108 3.98 -7.45 -11.05
N MET A 109 3.31 -8.11 -10.09
CA MET A 109 3.34 -9.57 -9.97
C MET A 109 2.87 -10.24 -11.27
N ILE A 110 3.69 -11.15 -11.78
CA ILE A 110 3.46 -11.82 -13.06
C ILE A 110 2.25 -12.76 -12.97
N GLN A 111 1.35 -12.63 -13.94
CA GLN A 111 0.16 -13.43 -14.10
C GLN A 111 0.32 -14.44 -15.24
N SER A 112 -0.37 -15.58 -15.13
CA SER A 112 -0.32 -16.63 -16.17
C SER A 112 -1.10 -16.20 -17.40
N ALA A 113 -0.41 -16.09 -18.54
CA ALA A 113 -1.05 -15.86 -19.84
C ALA A 113 -1.90 -17.06 -20.27
N GLU A 114 -1.52 -18.28 -19.88
CA GLU A 114 -2.29 -19.49 -20.16
C GLU A 114 -3.66 -19.46 -19.45
N LEU A 115 -3.68 -19.09 -18.15
CA LEU A 115 -4.93 -18.85 -17.44
C LEU A 115 -5.73 -17.71 -18.10
N GLY A 116 -5.06 -16.62 -18.46
CA GLY A 116 -5.68 -15.50 -19.17
C GLY A 116 -6.41 -15.95 -20.43
N ALA A 117 -5.77 -16.77 -21.26
CA ALA A 117 -6.34 -17.33 -22.48
C ALA A 117 -7.53 -18.25 -22.20
N GLN A 118 -7.40 -19.14 -21.20
CA GLN A 118 -8.49 -20.03 -20.78
C GLN A 118 -9.73 -19.25 -20.35
N LEU A 119 -9.55 -18.22 -19.52
CA LEU A 119 -10.65 -17.39 -19.02
C LEU A 119 -11.30 -16.54 -20.12
N MET A 120 -10.51 -16.03 -21.06
CA MET A 120 -11.04 -15.32 -22.23
C MET A 120 -11.88 -16.24 -23.10
N LYS A 121 -11.40 -17.45 -23.38
CA LYS A 121 -12.15 -18.46 -24.14
C LYS A 121 -13.46 -18.85 -23.44
N ALA A 122 -13.46 -18.91 -22.11
CA ALA A 122 -14.64 -19.21 -21.31
C ALA A 122 -15.60 -18.02 -21.14
N GLY A 123 -15.23 -16.81 -21.56
CA GLY A 123 -16.03 -15.60 -21.34
C GLY A 123 -16.07 -15.14 -19.88
N THR A 124 -15.10 -15.54 -19.05
CA THR A 124 -15.08 -15.27 -17.61
C THR A 124 -13.79 -14.58 -17.13
N PRO A 125 -13.36 -13.46 -17.74
CA PRO A 125 -12.09 -12.81 -17.39
C PRO A 125 -12.04 -12.33 -15.93
N HIS A 126 -13.18 -11.94 -15.34
CA HIS A 126 -13.28 -11.51 -13.93
C HIS A 126 -12.77 -12.55 -12.92
N ARG A 127 -12.78 -13.85 -13.27
CA ARG A 127 -12.32 -14.93 -12.38
C ARG A 127 -10.83 -14.87 -12.06
N ILE A 128 -10.04 -14.15 -12.85
CA ILE A 128 -8.61 -13.95 -12.57
C ILE A 128 -8.36 -13.27 -11.21
N ALA A 129 -9.34 -12.49 -10.72
CA ALA A 129 -9.29 -11.84 -9.41
C ALA A 129 -9.84 -12.69 -8.25
N GLN A 130 -10.50 -13.81 -8.55
CA GLN A 130 -11.17 -14.67 -7.57
C GLN A 130 -10.40 -15.96 -7.29
N VAL A 131 -9.68 -16.48 -8.30
CA VAL A 131 -8.88 -17.70 -8.22
C VAL A 131 -7.43 -17.34 -8.59
N PRO A 132 -6.66 -16.79 -7.64
CA PRO A 132 -5.30 -16.34 -7.94
C PRO A 132 -4.39 -17.54 -8.20
N ILE A 133 -3.78 -17.54 -9.39
CA ILE A 133 -2.74 -18.49 -9.81
C ILE A 133 -1.44 -17.71 -9.93
N GLY A 134 -0.43 -18.13 -9.17
CA GLY A 134 0.90 -17.51 -9.16
C GLY A 134 2.02 -18.55 -9.26
N THR A 135 3.23 -18.08 -8.97
CA THR A 135 4.46 -18.91 -8.88
C THR A 135 5.08 -18.84 -7.48
N GLY A 136 4.32 -18.34 -6.50
CA GLY A 136 4.76 -18.10 -5.12
C GLY A 136 4.80 -19.36 -4.25
N PRO A 137 5.32 -19.26 -3.01
CA PRO A 137 5.52 -20.41 -2.11
C PRO A 137 4.23 -21.05 -1.58
N PHE A 138 3.11 -20.32 -1.62
CA PHE A 138 1.80 -20.78 -1.18
C PHE A 138 0.78 -20.59 -2.29
N GLN A 139 -0.13 -21.57 -2.42
CA GLN A 139 -1.22 -21.62 -3.38
C GLN A 139 -2.53 -21.33 -2.68
N PHE A 140 -3.41 -20.57 -3.32
CA PHE A 140 -4.74 -20.30 -2.79
C PHE A 140 -5.56 -21.59 -2.68
N LYS A 141 -6.21 -21.80 -1.53
CA LYS A 141 -7.07 -22.96 -1.29
C LYS A 141 -8.54 -22.57 -1.17
N SER A 142 -8.85 -21.57 -0.36
CA SER A 142 -10.23 -21.13 -0.15
C SER A 142 -10.31 -19.76 0.50
N PHE A 143 -11.39 -19.05 0.24
CA PHE A 143 -11.74 -17.80 0.90
C PHE A 143 -13.18 -17.87 1.40
N ARG A 144 -13.38 -17.51 2.67
CA ARG A 144 -14.70 -17.22 3.24
C ARG A 144 -14.69 -15.76 3.68
N ALA A 145 -15.54 -14.96 3.05
CA ALA A 145 -15.68 -13.53 3.34
C ALA A 145 -15.81 -13.28 4.85
N ASP A 146 -15.09 -12.24 5.32
CA ASP A 146 -15.05 -11.78 6.70
C ASP A 146 -14.66 -12.82 7.75
N SER A 147 -14.13 -13.97 7.33
CA SER A 147 -13.84 -15.10 8.21
C SER A 147 -12.41 -15.62 8.06
N VAL A 148 -12.07 -16.20 6.90
CA VAL A 148 -10.81 -16.92 6.76
C VAL A 148 -10.32 -16.99 5.32
N ILE A 149 -9.01 -16.84 5.12
CA ILE A 149 -8.32 -17.18 3.89
C ILE A 149 -7.37 -18.34 4.18
N ARG A 150 -7.38 -19.37 3.32
CA ARG A 150 -6.51 -20.54 3.44
C ARG A 150 -5.63 -20.67 2.22
N TYR A 151 -4.37 -20.97 2.49
CA TYR A 151 -3.38 -21.32 1.49
C TYR A 151 -2.70 -22.63 1.86
N VAL A 152 -2.23 -23.35 0.85
CA VAL A 152 -1.45 -24.58 1.00
C VAL A 152 -0.08 -24.39 0.36
N LYS A 153 0.95 -25.05 0.89
CA LYS A 153 2.30 -25.02 0.32
C LYS A 153 2.29 -25.34 -1.18
N HIS A 154 3.12 -24.67 -1.96
CA HIS A 154 3.38 -24.99 -3.36
C HIS A 154 4.54 -26.00 -3.46
N PRO A 155 4.28 -27.30 -3.77
CA PRO A 155 5.34 -28.31 -3.76
C PRO A 155 6.41 -28.08 -4.84
N GLY A 156 6.02 -27.44 -5.95
CA GLY A 156 6.87 -27.10 -7.09
C GLY A 156 7.52 -25.71 -7.02
N TRP A 157 7.51 -25.05 -5.85
CA TRP A 157 8.04 -23.70 -5.74
C TRP A 157 9.53 -23.63 -6.14
N TRP A 158 9.85 -22.67 -6.99
CA TRP A 158 11.12 -22.60 -7.70
C TRP A 158 12.33 -22.30 -6.80
N ARG A 159 12.14 -21.70 -5.61
CA ARG A 159 13.20 -21.51 -4.62
C ARG A 159 13.34 -22.74 -3.74
N LYS A 160 13.97 -23.78 -4.29
CA LYS A 160 14.11 -25.09 -3.63
C LYS A 160 14.86 -25.03 -2.29
N ASP A 161 15.68 -24.01 -2.08
CA ASP A 161 16.49 -23.83 -0.86
C ASP A 161 15.78 -23.03 0.24
N GLU A 162 14.66 -22.36 -0.06
CA GLU A 162 13.94 -21.46 0.87
C GLU A 162 12.59 -22.04 1.36
N LYS A 163 12.41 -23.37 1.34
CA LYS A 163 11.09 -24.01 1.50
C LYS A 163 10.34 -23.53 2.76
N PRO A 164 9.07 -23.10 2.62
CA PRO A 164 8.24 -22.78 3.77
C PRO A 164 8.17 -23.96 4.74
N ARG A 165 8.38 -23.69 6.02
CA ARG A 165 8.28 -24.72 7.06
C ARG A 165 6.83 -25.17 7.25
N ALA A 166 5.88 -24.24 7.15
CA ALA A 166 4.46 -24.52 7.30
C ALA A 166 3.85 -25.15 6.02
N ASP A 167 3.01 -26.18 6.20
CA ASP A 167 2.25 -26.81 5.10
C ASP A 167 1.00 -26.01 4.72
N GLN A 168 0.45 -25.27 5.67
CA GLN A 168 -0.71 -24.40 5.48
C GLN A 168 -0.42 -23.02 6.04
N LEU A 169 -1.04 -22.02 5.42
CA LEU A 169 -1.05 -20.65 5.90
C LEU A 169 -2.51 -20.21 6.00
N VAL A 170 -2.92 -19.79 7.20
CA VAL A 170 -4.30 -19.43 7.50
C VAL A 170 -4.35 -17.99 8.00
N PHE A 171 -5.08 -17.14 7.27
CA PHE A 171 -5.39 -15.79 7.73
C PHE A 171 -6.77 -15.83 8.36
N ALA A 172 -6.82 -15.80 9.70
CA ALA A 172 -8.06 -15.65 10.45
C ALA A 172 -8.43 -14.16 10.53
N ILE A 173 -9.47 -13.75 9.79
CA ILE A 173 -9.90 -12.35 9.72
C ILE A 173 -10.49 -11.98 11.09
N THR A 174 -9.73 -11.19 11.85
CA THR A 174 -10.06 -10.82 13.23
C THR A 174 -9.87 -9.30 13.37
N PRO A 175 -10.90 -8.48 13.07
CA PRO A 175 -10.76 -7.02 13.01
C PRO A 175 -10.42 -6.36 14.36
N ASP A 176 -10.91 -6.94 15.45
CA ASP A 176 -10.70 -6.41 16.81
C ASP A 176 -9.31 -6.77 17.36
N ALA A 177 -8.57 -5.77 17.85
CA ALA A 177 -7.21 -5.93 18.35
C ALA A 177 -7.15 -6.73 19.66
N THR A 178 -8.12 -6.53 20.54
CA THR A 178 -8.25 -7.26 21.81
C THR A 178 -8.48 -8.73 21.53
N VAL A 179 -9.36 -9.07 20.59
CA VAL A 179 -9.61 -10.46 20.18
C VAL A 179 -8.36 -11.09 19.57
N ARG A 180 -7.59 -10.37 18.74
CA ARG A 180 -6.30 -10.88 18.22
C ARG A 180 -5.33 -11.22 19.35
N ALA A 181 -5.19 -10.34 20.35
CA ALA A 181 -4.31 -10.58 21.49
C ALA A 181 -4.76 -11.79 22.32
N GLN A 182 -6.06 -11.94 22.58
CA GLN A 182 -6.59 -13.09 23.30
C GLN A 182 -6.37 -14.42 22.55
N ARG A 183 -6.51 -14.40 21.22
CA ARG A 183 -6.21 -15.58 20.38
C ARG A 183 -4.75 -16.00 20.48
N LEU A 184 -3.82 -15.04 20.45
CA LEU A 184 -2.40 -15.34 20.62
C LEU A 184 -2.12 -15.96 21.99
N LYS A 185 -2.69 -15.40 23.07
CA LYS A 185 -2.56 -15.96 24.43
C LYS A 185 -3.10 -17.38 24.58
N ARG A 186 -4.16 -17.71 23.84
CA ARG A 186 -4.78 -19.04 23.83
C ARG A 186 -4.14 -20.00 22.83
N ASN A 187 -3.06 -19.58 22.15
CA ASN A 187 -2.42 -20.34 21.09
C ASN A 187 -3.38 -20.71 19.94
N GLU A 188 -4.39 -19.87 19.68
CA GLU A 188 -5.32 -19.98 18.55
C GLU A 188 -4.74 -19.35 17.26
N CYS A 189 -3.69 -18.55 17.38
CA CYS A 189 -2.90 -18.04 16.25
C CYS A 189 -1.41 -17.92 16.61
N ASP A 190 -0.55 -18.11 15.61
CA ASP A 190 0.91 -18.03 15.79
C ASP A 190 1.45 -16.59 15.72
N ILE A 191 0.71 -15.71 15.03
CA ILE A 191 1.08 -14.30 14.79
C ILE A 191 -0.18 -13.46 15.00
N ALA A 192 -0.07 -12.38 15.78
CA ALA A 192 -1.09 -11.35 15.91
C ALA A 192 -0.52 -9.99 15.52
N ALA A 193 -1.05 -9.40 14.45
CA ALA A 193 -0.69 -8.05 14.02
C ALA A 193 -1.90 -7.37 13.34
N PRO A 194 -2.15 -6.08 13.60
CA PRO A 194 -1.55 -5.25 14.64
C PRO A 194 -2.14 -5.56 16.03
N VAL A 195 -1.41 -5.27 17.12
CA VAL A 195 -1.94 -5.29 18.51
C VAL A 195 -1.88 -3.88 19.09
N GLY A 196 -2.86 -3.49 19.90
CA GLY A 196 -2.89 -2.16 20.53
C GLY A 196 -1.81 -2.03 21.62
N PRO A 197 -1.42 -0.81 22.03
CA PRO A 197 -0.40 -0.60 23.06
C PRO A 197 -0.75 -1.26 24.41
N ALA A 198 -2.03 -1.22 24.81
CA ALA A 198 -2.49 -1.83 26.06
C ALA A 198 -2.38 -3.36 26.02
N GLU A 199 -2.85 -3.98 24.93
CA GLU A 199 -2.75 -5.42 24.73
C GLU A 199 -1.29 -5.86 24.62
N LEU A 200 -0.44 -5.07 23.95
CA LEU A 200 0.98 -5.35 23.83
C LEU A 200 1.66 -5.40 25.21
N ALA A 201 1.41 -4.41 26.07
CA ALA A 201 1.98 -4.39 27.42
C ALA A 201 1.58 -5.63 28.24
N ASP A 202 0.37 -6.15 28.02
CA ASP A 202 -0.13 -7.35 28.69
C ASP A 202 0.35 -8.66 28.06
N LEU A 203 0.60 -8.69 26.75
CA LEU A 203 1.23 -9.81 26.04
C LEU A 203 2.69 -9.98 26.43
N MET A 204 3.42 -8.87 26.65
CA MET A 204 4.84 -8.90 27.02
C MET A 204 5.12 -9.45 28.43
N LYS A 205 4.09 -9.69 29.23
CA LYS A 205 4.23 -10.40 30.52
C LYS A 205 4.40 -11.91 30.34
N ASP A 206 4.05 -12.46 29.19
CA ASP A 206 4.16 -13.88 28.89
C ASP A 206 5.49 -14.18 28.18
N PRO A 207 6.41 -14.96 28.79
CA PRO A 207 7.72 -15.27 28.20
C PRO A 207 7.64 -16.15 26.94
N ALA A 208 6.50 -16.79 26.67
CA ALA A 208 6.29 -17.54 25.42
C ALA A 208 6.08 -16.62 24.21
N ILE A 209 5.67 -15.36 24.45
CA ILE A 209 5.36 -14.40 23.39
C ILE A 209 6.60 -13.60 23.04
N LYS A 210 6.97 -13.61 21.77
CA LYS A 210 8.10 -12.83 21.24
C LYS A 210 7.60 -11.63 20.46
N LEU A 211 8.06 -10.45 20.85
CA LEU A 211 7.84 -9.23 20.08
C LEU A 211 8.93 -9.08 19.02
N ALA A 212 8.51 -9.04 17.76
CA ALA A 212 9.36 -8.61 16.65
C ALA A 212 9.08 -7.13 16.34
N THR A 213 10.11 -6.30 16.41
CA THR A 213 10.06 -4.88 16.03
C THR A 213 11.02 -4.60 14.88
N ALA A 214 10.61 -3.73 13.96
CA ALA A 214 11.48 -3.17 12.94
C ALA A 214 11.19 -1.67 12.79
N PRO A 215 12.17 -0.85 12.38
CA PRO A 215 11.92 0.55 12.03
C PRO A 215 10.80 0.65 10.98
N GLY A 216 9.83 1.53 11.24
CA GLY A 216 8.72 1.76 10.32
C GLY A 216 9.20 2.48 9.06
N MET A 217 9.12 1.81 7.91
CA MET A 217 9.15 2.46 6.60
C MET A 217 7.73 2.93 6.27
N ASN A 218 7.21 3.91 7.03
CA ASN A 218 5.87 4.45 6.82
C ASN A 218 5.73 5.86 7.37
N ILE A 219 4.65 6.54 6.97
CA ILE A 219 4.30 7.89 7.42
C ILE A 219 2.79 8.03 7.50
N GLY A 220 2.30 8.60 8.61
CA GLY A 220 0.92 9.07 8.76
C GLY A 220 0.83 10.55 8.38
N ILE A 221 -0.15 10.92 7.56
CA ILE A 221 -0.33 12.29 7.10
C ILE A 221 -1.75 12.79 7.32
N LEU A 222 -1.89 14.10 7.47
CA LEU A 222 -3.16 14.81 7.34
C LEU A 222 -3.09 15.63 6.05
N ALA A 223 -3.80 15.19 5.02
CA ALA A 223 -3.87 15.87 3.75
C ALA A 223 -4.88 17.01 3.80
N TYR A 224 -4.52 18.18 3.28
CA TYR A 224 -5.43 19.31 3.10
C TYR A 224 -5.79 19.44 1.62
N ASN A 225 -7.07 19.53 1.31
CA ASN A 225 -7.55 19.77 -0.04
C ASN A 225 -7.30 21.23 -0.44
N THR A 226 -6.19 21.48 -1.13
CA THR A 226 -5.77 22.82 -1.56
C THR A 226 -6.68 23.46 -2.61
N ARG A 227 -7.66 22.72 -3.15
CA ARG A 227 -8.71 23.27 -4.02
C ARG A 227 -9.81 23.99 -3.22
N ARG A 228 -9.87 23.83 -1.90
CA ARG A 228 -10.80 24.56 -1.04
C ARG A 228 -10.28 25.99 -0.78
N PRO A 229 -11.11 27.05 -0.90
CA PRO A 229 -10.64 28.44 -0.82
C PRO A 229 -9.87 28.79 0.47
N ALA A 230 -10.28 28.27 1.62
CA ALA A 230 -9.56 28.52 2.88
C ALA A 230 -8.24 27.74 2.95
N LEU A 231 -8.22 26.50 2.46
CA LEU A 231 -7.07 25.59 2.56
C LEU A 231 -6.06 25.78 1.42
N SER A 232 -6.38 26.56 0.39
CA SER A 232 -5.43 26.96 -0.67
C SER A 232 -4.32 27.89 -0.13
N LYS A 233 -4.63 28.68 0.90
CA LYS A 233 -3.70 29.57 1.61
C LYS A 233 -2.70 28.78 2.45
N VAL A 234 -1.40 28.97 2.24
CA VAL A 234 -0.35 28.16 2.92
C VAL A 234 -0.30 28.44 4.43
N GLU A 235 -0.44 29.70 4.82
CA GLU A 235 -0.58 30.23 6.17
C GLU A 235 -1.77 29.62 6.93
N VAL A 236 -2.88 29.30 6.26
CA VAL A 236 -4.00 28.58 6.89
C VAL A 236 -3.58 27.14 7.20
N ARG A 237 -2.93 26.44 6.25
CA ARG A 237 -2.44 25.07 6.48
C ARG A 237 -1.37 25.00 7.57
N GLN A 238 -0.46 25.97 7.60
CA GLN A 238 0.55 26.11 8.65
C GLN A 238 -0.09 26.36 10.01
N ALA A 239 -1.12 27.20 10.09
CA ALA A 239 -1.83 27.44 11.35
C ALA A 239 -2.60 26.20 11.84
N LEU A 240 -3.25 25.47 10.92
CA LEU A 240 -3.93 24.21 11.27
C LEU A 240 -2.94 23.15 11.77
N ASP A 241 -1.76 23.03 11.17
CA ASP A 241 -0.71 22.10 11.61
C ASP A 241 -0.11 22.49 12.97
N MET A 242 0.15 23.79 13.16
CA MET A 242 0.69 24.38 14.39
C MET A 242 -0.27 24.27 15.59
N ALA A 243 -1.58 24.19 15.34
CA ALA A 243 -2.58 24.03 16.38
C ALA A 243 -2.62 22.61 16.98
N ILE A 244 -2.06 21.60 16.30
CA ILE A 244 -2.18 20.19 16.69
C ILE A 244 -1.08 19.80 17.67
N ASP A 245 -1.44 19.24 18.83
CA ASP A 245 -0.47 18.65 19.76
C ASP A 245 -0.06 17.25 19.27
N LYS A 246 0.87 17.22 18.30
CA LYS A 246 1.37 15.97 17.73
C LYS A 246 2.06 15.08 18.77
N ALA A 247 2.64 15.66 19.82
CA ALA A 247 3.27 14.89 20.90
C ALA A 247 2.22 14.17 21.77
N ALA A 248 1.09 14.81 22.06
CA ALA A 248 -0.04 14.17 22.72
C ALA A 248 -0.64 13.05 21.85
N ILE A 249 -0.78 13.27 20.54
CA ILE A 249 -1.25 12.24 19.59
C ILE A 249 -0.32 11.03 19.60
N LEU A 250 1.00 11.22 19.51
CA LEU A 250 1.96 10.10 19.56
C LEU A 250 1.79 9.25 20.82
N ARG A 251 1.79 9.89 22.00
CA ARG A 251 1.63 9.18 23.28
C ARG A 251 0.30 8.42 23.36
N THR A 252 -0.79 9.02 22.88
CA THR A 252 -2.16 8.49 23.09
C THR A 252 -2.55 7.45 22.05
N VAL A 253 -2.18 7.68 20.79
CA VAL A 253 -2.63 6.85 19.66
C VAL A 253 -1.61 5.78 19.32
N TYR A 254 -0.32 6.10 19.35
CA TYR A 254 0.74 5.20 18.89
C TYR A 254 1.44 4.44 20.01
N GLY A 255 1.52 5.02 21.21
CA GLY A 255 2.25 4.44 22.34
C GLY A 255 3.77 4.61 22.21
N GLU A 256 4.52 3.81 22.98
CA GLU A 256 5.99 3.84 22.97
C GLU A 256 6.55 3.27 21.65
N GLY A 257 7.69 3.80 21.18
CA GLY A 257 8.38 3.33 19.98
C GLY A 257 8.03 4.06 18.67
N SER A 258 7.12 5.05 18.70
CA SER A 258 6.82 5.90 17.54
C SER A 258 7.57 7.22 17.59
N THR A 259 7.97 7.71 16.40
CA THR A 259 8.73 8.96 16.25
C THR A 259 7.88 10.05 15.62
N LEU A 260 8.01 11.28 16.13
CA LEU A 260 7.41 12.44 15.48
C LEU A 260 8.04 12.65 14.11
N ALA A 261 7.21 12.66 13.08
CA ALA A 261 7.66 12.93 11.72
C ALA A 261 8.02 14.41 11.57
N SER A 262 9.19 14.68 10.99
CA SER A 262 9.63 16.00 10.55
C SER A 262 9.50 16.21 9.05
N SER A 263 9.47 15.13 8.26
CA SER A 263 9.32 15.14 6.81
C SER A 263 8.49 13.93 6.36
N VAL A 264 8.19 13.87 5.06
CA VAL A 264 7.50 12.72 4.44
C VAL A 264 8.38 11.47 4.37
N MET A 265 9.71 11.63 4.48
CA MET A 265 10.66 10.52 4.46
C MET A 265 10.92 10.03 5.88
N PRO A 266 10.59 8.75 6.19
CA PRO A 266 10.84 8.20 7.51
C PRO A 266 12.36 8.11 7.79
N PRO A 267 12.80 8.15 9.06
CA PRO A 267 14.22 8.09 9.42
C PRO A 267 14.99 6.87 8.90
N ALA A 268 14.28 5.77 8.60
CA ALA A 268 14.87 4.55 8.05
C ALA A 268 15.18 4.65 6.54
N ASN A 269 14.68 5.67 5.84
CA ASN A 269 14.95 5.89 4.43
C ASN A 269 16.26 6.68 4.24
N TRP A 270 17.08 6.30 3.24
CA TRP A 270 18.39 6.92 2.99
C TRP A 270 18.32 8.40 2.58
N ALA A 271 17.17 8.86 2.05
CA ALA A 271 16.94 10.26 1.71
C ALA A 271 16.35 11.09 2.86
N HIS A 272 16.31 10.54 4.08
CA HIS A 272 15.84 11.28 5.24
C HIS A 272 16.78 12.45 5.57
N ASP A 273 16.23 13.67 5.62
CA ASP A 273 16.93 14.86 6.09
C ASP A 273 16.58 15.17 7.55
N ALA A 274 17.52 14.88 8.45
CA ALA A 274 17.40 15.12 9.89
C ALA A 274 17.49 16.61 10.29
N THR A 275 17.87 17.49 9.35
CA THR A 275 17.93 18.94 9.58
C THR A 275 16.53 19.57 9.59
N ILE A 276 15.57 18.97 8.87
CA ILE A 276 14.17 19.40 8.86
C ILE A 276 13.57 19.20 10.26
N LYS A 277 13.00 20.27 10.82
CA LYS A 277 12.37 20.25 12.14
C LYS A 277 10.85 20.26 12.02
N PRO A 278 10.13 19.51 12.90
CA PRO A 278 8.68 19.58 12.96
C PRO A 278 8.19 21.00 13.24
N VAL A 279 7.02 21.34 12.73
CA VAL A 279 6.33 22.58 13.10
C VAL A 279 6.05 22.57 14.61
N PRO A 280 6.48 23.61 15.36
CA PRO A 280 6.19 23.70 16.79
C PRO A 280 4.68 23.80 17.05
N HIS A 281 4.23 23.22 18.16
CA HIS A 281 2.86 23.37 18.63
C HIS A 281 2.69 24.75 19.29
N ASP A 282 1.91 25.64 18.66
CA ASP A 282 1.65 27.01 19.14
C ASP A 282 0.22 27.46 18.76
N PRO A 283 -0.80 27.07 19.57
CA PRO A 283 -2.19 27.42 19.31
C PRO A 283 -2.46 28.94 19.28
N ALA A 284 -1.69 29.74 20.04
CA ALA A 284 -1.88 31.18 20.08
C ALA A 284 -1.49 31.82 18.75
N LYS A 285 -0.32 31.45 18.21
CA LYS A 285 0.14 31.90 16.90
C LYS A 285 -0.73 31.33 15.77
N ALA A 286 -1.18 30.08 15.88
CA ALA A 286 -2.13 29.50 14.93
C ALA A 286 -3.42 30.33 14.83
N ARG A 287 -4.02 30.69 15.97
CA ARG A 287 -5.22 31.55 16.00
C ARG A 287 -4.96 32.91 15.35
N ALA A 288 -3.82 33.55 15.65
CA ALA A 288 -3.46 34.84 15.05
C ALA A 288 -3.29 34.76 13.53
N LEU A 289 -2.67 33.68 13.02
CA LEU A 289 -2.53 33.43 11.58
C LEU A 289 -3.90 33.23 10.90
N LEU A 290 -4.80 32.46 11.51
CA LEU A 290 -6.15 32.22 10.99
C LEU A 290 -7.00 33.51 10.97
N GLN A 291 -6.88 34.36 11.99
CA GLN A 291 -7.51 35.69 12.04
C GLN A 291 -6.96 36.60 10.95
N LYS A 292 -5.63 36.69 10.81
CA LYS A 292 -4.97 37.49 9.77
C LYS A 292 -5.33 37.02 8.36
N ALA A 293 -5.51 35.72 8.16
CA ALA A 293 -5.95 35.16 6.89
C ALA A 293 -7.42 35.43 6.57
N GLY A 294 -8.21 35.94 7.53
CA GLY A 294 -9.62 36.29 7.36
C GLY A 294 -10.52 35.07 7.14
N VAL A 295 -10.18 33.92 7.73
CA VAL A 295 -10.92 32.65 7.50
C VAL A 295 -11.78 32.20 8.68
N LEU A 296 -11.76 32.93 9.81
CA LEU A 296 -12.54 32.59 10.99
C LEU A 296 -13.95 33.23 10.97
N PRO A 297 -14.99 32.53 11.47
CA PRO A 297 -14.97 31.13 11.91
C PRO A 297 -14.81 30.16 10.73
N LEU A 298 -13.99 29.13 10.90
CA LEU A 298 -13.72 28.15 9.85
C LEU A 298 -14.43 26.83 10.17
N ASN A 299 -15.27 26.34 9.25
CA ASN A 299 -15.91 25.04 9.36
C ASN A 299 -15.34 24.11 8.28
N ILE A 300 -14.84 22.94 8.69
CA ILE A 300 -14.24 21.97 7.76
C ILE A 300 -14.63 20.54 8.14
N THR A 301 -14.59 19.65 7.16
CA THR A 301 -14.63 18.21 7.39
C THR A 301 -13.24 17.65 7.70
N LEU A 302 -13.16 16.78 8.70
CA LEU A 302 -11.95 16.03 9.07
C LEU A 302 -12.23 14.54 8.88
N TRP A 303 -11.64 13.96 7.84
CA TRP A 303 -11.89 12.58 7.51
C TRP A 303 -10.97 11.66 8.29
N ALA A 304 -11.58 10.77 9.07
CA ALA A 304 -10.90 9.79 9.90
C ALA A 304 -10.81 8.46 9.18
N ILE A 305 -9.62 7.87 9.14
CA ILE A 305 -9.42 6.56 8.52
C ILE A 305 -10.23 5.48 9.27
N PRO A 306 -11.03 4.64 8.57
CA PRO A 306 -11.95 3.68 9.20
C PRO A 306 -11.29 2.36 9.63
N VAL A 307 -10.07 2.10 9.15
CA VAL A 307 -9.36 0.83 9.33
C VAL A 307 -7.99 1.07 9.97
N VAL A 308 -7.51 0.07 10.69
CA VAL A 308 -6.16 0.11 11.27
C VAL A 308 -5.12 0.04 10.15
N ARG A 309 -4.13 0.95 10.19
CA ARG A 309 -3.00 0.98 9.26
C ARG A 309 -1.69 1.02 10.03
N ALA A 310 -0.61 0.53 9.41
CA ALA A 310 0.72 0.56 9.99
C ALA A 310 1.16 1.98 10.40
N TYR A 311 0.72 3.00 9.66
CA TYR A 311 1.01 4.41 9.93
C TYR A 311 -0.02 5.13 10.81
N ASN A 312 -1.17 4.50 11.12
CA ASN A 312 -2.21 5.09 11.98
C ASN A 312 -3.05 3.99 12.62
N PRO A 313 -2.79 3.66 13.91
CA PRO A 313 -3.47 2.56 14.58
C PRO A 313 -4.91 2.89 14.99
N ASN A 314 -5.28 4.17 15.11
CA ASN A 314 -6.63 4.59 15.50
C ASN A 314 -6.99 5.97 14.94
N GLY A 315 -7.52 5.99 13.71
CA GLY A 315 -7.92 7.21 13.02
C GLY A 315 -8.99 8.02 13.74
N GLN A 316 -9.99 7.36 14.32
CA GLN A 316 -11.07 8.03 15.06
C GLN A 316 -10.56 8.77 16.29
N ARG A 317 -9.71 8.11 17.09
CA ARG A 317 -9.12 8.74 18.28
C ARG A 317 -8.25 9.93 17.90
N MET A 318 -7.42 9.80 16.86
CA MET A 318 -6.62 10.90 16.35
C MET A 318 -7.50 12.06 15.88
N ALA A 319 -8.63 11.78 15.22
CA ALA A 319 -9.50 12.82 14.68
C ALA A 319 -10.19 13.62 15.79
N GLN A 320 -10.59 12.95 16.87
CA GLN A 320 -11.14 13.61 18.07
C GLN A 320 -10.13 14.54 18.73
N MET A 321 -8.85 14.14 18.79
CA MET A 321 -7.78 14.98 19.34
C MET A 321 -7.54 16.22 18.47
N ILE A 322 -7.41 16.04 17.15
CA ILE A 322 -7.25 17.14 16.19
C ILE A 322 -8.48 18.07 16.23
N GLN A 323 -9.69 17.51 16.27
CA GLN A 323 -10.93 18.29 16.41
C GLN A 323 -10.90 19.16 17.67
N SER A 324 -10.50 18.59 18.81
CA SER A 324 -10.38 19.33 20.07
C SER A 324 -9.32 20.43 20.02
N ASP A 325 -8.21 20.20 19.33
CA ASP A 325 -7.12 21.18 19.19
C ASP A 325 -7.51 22.32 18.26
N TRP A 326 -8.13 22.00 17.12
CA TRP A 326 -8.65 22.98 16.17
C TRP A 326 -9.76 23.85 16.76
N ALA A 327 -10.61 23.30 17.63
CA ALA A 327 -11.63 24.06 18.33
C ALA A 327 -11.04 25.22 19.17
N LYS A 328 -9.86 25.03 19.79
CA LYS A 328 -9.17 26.05 20.60
C LYS A 328 -8.73 27.27 19.78
N VAL A 329 -8.59 27.12 18.46
CA VAL A 329 -8.15 28.19 17.54
C VAL A 329 -9.29 28.72 16.65
N GLY A 330 -10.55 28.35 16.95
CA GLY A 330 -11.74 28.85 16.25
C GLY A 330 -12.12 28.06 15.00
N VAL A 331 -11.59 26.85 14.83
CA VAL A 331 -11.89 25.96 13.71
C VAL A 331 -12.81 24.84 14.18
N THR A 332 -14.01 24.78 13.62
CA THR A 332 -14.97 23.71 13.89
C THR A 332 -14.77 22.59 12.87
N ALA A 333 -14.19 21.47 13.31
CA ALA A 333 -14.09 20.28 12.48
C ALA A 333 -15.23 19.30 12.72
N ARG A 334 -15.87 18.85 11.64
CA ARG A 334 -16.81 17.73 11.67
C ARG A 334 -16.10 16.46 11.24
N ILE A 335 -16.03 15.48 12.13
CA ILE A 335 -15.42 14.18 11.84
C ILE A 335 -16.32 13.40 10.86
N VAL A 336 -15.72 12.87 9.80
CA VAL A 336 -16.40 12.06 8.77
C VAL A 336 -15.63 10.78 8.56
N THR A 337 -16.32 9.68 8.29
CA THR A 337 -15.70 8.41 7.89
C THR A 337 -16.62 7.66 6.93
N TYR A 338 -16.06 6.68 6.21
CA TYR A 338 -16.75 5.85 5.23
C TYR A 338 -16.21 4.41 5.32
N GLU A 339 -16.80 3.47 4.60
CA GLU A 339 -16.13 2.20 4.28
C GLU A 339 -14.80 2.49 3.55
N TRP A 340 -13.76 1.66 3.75
CA TRP A 340 -12.39 1.97 3.28
C TRP A 340 -12.26 2.16 1.77
N GLY A 341 -12.93 1.33 0.96
CA GLY A 341 -12.95 1.50 -0.49
C GLY A 341 -13.62 2.83 -0.90
N GLU A 342 -14.77 3.13 -0.31
CA GLU A 342 -15.48 4.40 -0.56
C GLU A 342 -14.68 5.62 -0.06
N TYR A 343 -13.99 5.49 1.08
CA TYR A 343 -13.13 6.52 1.67
C TYR A 343 -12.05 6.95 0.68
N LEU A 344 -11.32 6.00 0.09
CA LEU A 344 -10.30 6.28 -0.92
C LEU A 344 -10.88 6.93 -2.17
N ARG A 345 -11.95 6.33 -2.73
CA ARG A 345 -12.59 6.83 -3.96
C ARG A 345 -13.02 8.30 -3.83
N ARG A 346 -13.59 8.66 -2.68
CA ARG A 346 -14.02 10.05 -2.43
C ARG A 346 -12.88 11.01 -2.11
N ILE A 347 -11.78 10.51 -1.51
CA ILE A 347 -10.55 11.30 -1.37
C ILE A 347 -10.00 11.66 -2.75
N ASP A 348 -9.91 10.70 -3.66
CA ASP A 348 -9.45 10.91 -5.04
C ASP A 348 -10.36 11.87 -5.80
N ALA A 349 -11.67 11.81 -5.55
CA ALA A 349 -12.66 12.75 -6.08
C ALA A 349 -12.57 14.17 -5.45
N GLY A 350 -11.74 14.38 -4.43
CA GLY A 350 -11.55 15.67 -3.77
C GLY A 350 -12.74 16.12 -2.92
N GLU A 351 -13.54 15.19 -2.39
CA GLU A 351 -14.74 15.51 -1.61
C GLU A 351 -14.43 16.01 -0.18
N HIS A 352 -13.23 15.76 0.32
CA HIS A 352 -12.77 16.13 1.67
C HIS A 352 -12.29 17.59 1.77
N ASP A 353 -12.24 18.13 3.00
CA ASP A 353 -11.47 19.35 3.30
C ASP A 353 -10.10 18.97 3.88
N ALA A 354 -10.09 18.22 4.97
CA ALA A 354 -8.90 17.57 5.52
C ALA A 354 -9.14 16.07 5.66
N ALA A 355 -8.16 15.24 5.31
CA ALA A 355 -8.28 13.79 5.37
C ALA A 355 -7.03 13.11 5.91
N MET A 356 -7.23 12.17 6.83
CA MET A 356 -6.17 11.27 7.28
C MET A 356 -5.80 10.31 6.16
N SER A 357 -4.51 10.19 5.92
CA SER A 357 -3.95 9.21 5.01
C SER A 357 -2.58 8.78 5.51
N GLY A 358 -1.86 8.04 4.70
CA GLY A 358 -0.50 7.66 4.98
C GLY A 358 0.01 6.70 3.94
N TRP A 359 1.30 6.42 4.03
CA TRP A 359 2.00 5.60 3.07
C TRP A 359 2.94 4.64 3.80
N ASN A 360 3.10 3.44 3.27
CA ASN A 360 4.23 2.59 3.64
C ASN A 360 5.32 2.92 2.61
N SER A 361 6.38 3.56 3.09
CA SER A 361 7.53 3.97 2.29
C SER A 361 8.32 2.75 1.83
N ASP A 362 8.99 2.92 0.70
CA ASP A 362 9.90 1.94 0.12
C ASP A 362 11.35 2.45 0.21
N PRO A 363 12.35 1.56 0.07
CA PRO A 363 13.76 1.98 0.08
C PRO A 363 14.12 3.02 -0.98
N GLU A 364 13.36 3.09 -2.08
CA GLU A 364 13.51 4.10 -3.13
C GLU A 364 12.62 5.34 -2.82
N PRO A 365 13.20 6.51 -2.49
CA PRO A 365 12.46 7.72 -2.15
C PRO A 365 11.50 8.18 -3.24
N ALA A 366 11.84 7.99 -4.52
CA ALA A 366 10.96 8.35 -5.62
C ALA A 366 9.60 7.64 -5.51
N ASN A 367 9.56 6.42 -4.97
CA ASN A 367 8.32 5.66 -4.79
C ASN A 367 7.50 6.12 -3.56
N THR A 368 8.07 7.00 -2.72
CA THR A 368 7.43 7.53 -1.49
C THR A 368 7.00 8.99 -1.65
N ALA A 369 7.74 9.81 -2.40
CA ALA A 369 7.45 11.23 -2.60
C ALA A 369 7.01 11.61 -4.02
N GLY A 370 7.12 10.70 -4.99
CA GLY A 370 6.85 10.93 -6.42
C GLY A 370 5.38 10.92 -6.80
#